data_AF-A0A8S0FX17-F1
#
_entry.id   AF-A0A8S0FX17-F1
#
_cell.length_a   1.000
_cell.length_b   1.000
_cell.length_c   1.000
_cell.angle_alpha   90.00
_cell.angle_beta   90.00
_cell.angle_gamma   90.00
#
_symmetry.space_group_name_H-M   'P 1'
#
loop_
_entity.id
_entity.type
_entity.pdbx_description
1 polymer ?
#
loop_
_entity_poly.entity_id
_entity_poly.type
_entity_poly.pdbx_seq_one_letter_code
_entity_poly.pdbx_strand_id
1 'polypeptide(L)' 'MIRALAVFSGYGRVMVVGGGAEIVAPAIREVCGVNATFIADGVPQFALVNGLYAMDKE' A
#
# COMPACT_ATOMS: atom_id res chain seq x y z
N MET A 1 -2.53 -9.04 -15.24
CA MET A 1 -2.76 -9.55 -13.86
C MET A 1 -1.43 -9.62 -13.12
N ILE A 2 -1.28 -8.90 -12.01
CA ILE A 2 -0.09 -9.01 -11.14
C ILE A 2 -0.20 -10.34 -10.39
N ARG A 3 0.49 -11.38 -10.87
CA ARG A 3 0.41 -12.75 -10.31
C ARG A 3 0.72 -12.82 -8.82
N ALA A 4 1.60 -11.95 -8.33
CA ALA A 4 1.96 -11.86 -6.92
C ALA A 4 0.79 -11.47 -6.01
N LEU A 5 -0.24 -10.77 -6.51
CA LEU A 5 -1.40 -10.37 -5.71
C LEU A 5 -2.49 -11.45 -5.67
N ALA A 6 -2.50 -12.36 -6.65
CA ALA A 6 -3.57 -13.36 -6.80
C ALA A 6 -3.62 -14.40 -5.66
N VAL A 7 -2.57 -14.49 -4.84
CA VAL A 7 -2.51 -15.39 -3.68
C VAL A 7 -3.08 -14.77 -2.40
N PHE A 8 -3.45 -13.49 -2.43
CA PHE A 8 -4.03 -12.78 -1.29
C PHE A 8 -5.52 -12.52 -1.50
N SER A 9 -6.32 -12.68 -0.46
CA SER A 9 -7.79 -12.44 -0.50
C SER A 9 -8.32 -12.00 0.86
N GLY A 10 -9.49 -11.33 0.88
CA GLY A 10 -10.20 -10.95 2.11
C GLY A 10 -9.74 -9.64 2.77
N TYR A 11 -8.79 -8.92 2.16
CA TYR A 11 -8.37 -7.60 2.66
C TYR A 11 -9.39 -6.52 2.31
N GLY A 12 -9.72 -5.66 3.28
CA GLY A 12 -10.62 -4.52 3.06
C GLY A 12 -9.91 -3.22 2.64
N ARG A 13 -8.59 -3.16 2.81
CA ARG A 13 -7.77 -1.97 2.52
C ARG A 13 -6.45 -2.37 1.89
N VAL A 14 -5.91 -1.50 1.04
CA VAL A 14 -4.59 -1.65 0.41
C VAL A 14 -3.81 -0.37 0.60
N MET A 15 -2.57 -0.50 1.05
CA MET A 15 -1.61 0.60 1.16
C MET A 15 -0.34 0.21 0.40
N VAL A 16 0.18 1.12 -0.42
CA VAL A 16 1.42 0.91 -1.17
C VAL A 16 2.46 1.89 -0.64
N VAL A 17 3.60 1.37 -0.18
CA VAL A 17 4.67 2.14 0.46
C VAL A 17 6.03 1.83 -0.17
N GLY A 18 7.06 2.58 0.22
CA GLY A 18 8.43 2.47 -0.29
C GLY A 18 8.68 3.36 -1.51
N GLY A 19 9.95 3.53 -1.88
CA GLY A 19 10.35 4.42 -2.98
C GLY A 19 9.83 4.02 -4.37
N GLY A 20 9.42 2.77 -4.55
CA GLY A 20 8.79 2.30 -5.79
C GLY A 20 7.27 2.45 -5.82
N ALA A 21 6.65 3.01 -4.77
CA ALA A 21 5.19 3.03 -4.65
C ALA A 21 4.50 3.75 -5.82
N GLU A 22 5.01 4.90 -6.24
CA GLU A 22 4.44 5.67 -7.35
C GLU A 22 4.45 4.91 -8.69
N ILE A 23 5.41 4.00 -8.87
CA ILE A 23 5.58 3.21 -10.09
C ILE A 23 4.49 2.13 -10.19
N VAL A 24 4.13 1.51 -9.06
CA VAL A 24 3.26 0.32 -9.04
C VAL A 24 1.84 0.60 -8.53
N ALA A 25 1.63 1.67 -7.76
CA ALA A 25 0.35 1.98 -7.15
C ALA A 25 -0.82 2.08 -8.15
N PRO A 26 -0.68 2.66 -9.36
CA PRO A 26 -1.76 2.67 -10.34
C PRO A 26 -2.21 1.27 -10.76
N ALA A 27 -1.25 0.38 -11.06
CA ALA A 27 -1.54 -0.99 -11.48
C ALA A 27 -2.14 -1.83 -10.34
N ILE A 28 -1.67 -1.63 -9.10
CA ILE A 28 -2.24 -2.30 -7.93
C ILE A 28 -3.67 -1.78 -7.68
N ARG A 29 -3.93 -0.47 -7.86
CA ARG A 29 -5.26 0.12 -7.71
C ARG A 29 -6.25 -0.39 -8.75
N GLU A 30 -5.83 -0.58 -9.99
CA GLU A 30 -6.69 -1.18 -11.02
C GLU A 30 -7.12 -2.60 -10.65
N VAL A 31 -6.20 -3.40 -10.11
CA VAL A 31 -6.48 -4.80 -9.75
C VAL A 31 -7.29 -4.92 -8.45
N CYS A 32 -6.99 -4.10 -7.45
CA CYS A 32 -7.54 -4.24 -6.10
C CYS A 32 -8.68 -3.27 -5.78
N GLY A 33 -8.79 -2.15 -6.50
CA GLY A 33 -9.62 -1.00 -6.13
C GLY A 33 -11.13 -1.25 -6.18
N VAL A 34 -11.58 -2.35 -6.80
CA VAL A 34 -12.98 -2.78 -6.79
C VAL A 34 -13.37 -3.40 -5.45
N ASN A 35 -12.42 -4.04 -4.76
CA ASN A 35 -12.68 -4.86 -3.57
C ASN A 35 -12.11 -4.28 -2.27
N ALA A 36 -11.28 -3.23 -2.36
CA ALA A 36 -10.59 -2.67 -1.20
C ALA A 36 -10.40 -1.15 -1.33
N THR A 37 -10.46 -0.46 -0.19
CA THR A 37 -10.13 0.96 -0.12
C THR A 37 -8.63 1.18 -0.26
N PHE A 38 -8.23 1.99 -1.24
CA PHE A 38 -6.84 2.36 -1.44
C PHE A 38 -6.43 3.51 -0.51
N ILE A 39 -5.38 3.32 0.28
CA ILE A 39 -4.79 4.32 1.15
C ILE A 39 -3.55 4.87 0.44
N ALA A 40 -3.51 6.18 0.25
CA ALA A 40 -2.33 6.88 -0.23
C ALA A 40 -1.66 7.59 0.96
N ASP A 41 -0.38 7.31 1.16
CA ASP A 41 0.48 8.14 1.99
C ASP A 41 1.14 9.21 1.10
N GLY A 42 1.16 10.46 1.55
CA GLY A 42 1.70 11.59 0.78
C GLY A 42 3.22 11.53 0.58
N VAL A 43 3.91 10.70 1.36
CA VAL A 43 5.36 10.46 1.26
C VAL A 43 5.67 8.96 1.47
N PRO A 44 5.31 8.09 0.49
CA PRO A 44 5.32 6.64 0.67
C PRO A 44 6.71 6.06 0.96
N GLN A 45 7.79 6.72 0.55
CA GLN A 45 9.17 6.33 0.85
C GLN A 45 9.53 6.45 2.35
N PHE A 46 8.83 7.31 3.10
CA PHE A 46 9.05 7.52 4.52
C PHE A 46 8.01 6.81 5.41
N ALA A 47 7.00 6.17 4.82
CA ALA A 47 5.92 5.52 5.56
C ALA A 47 6.42 4.55 6.63
N LEU A 48 7.46 3.76 6.33
CA LEU A 48 8.03 2.80 7.28
C LEU A 48 8.68 3.49 8.49
N VAL A 49 9.59 4.45 8.25
CA VAL A 49 10.28 5.14 9.34
C VAL A 49 9.33 6.01 10.17
N ASN A 50 8.33 6.62 9.52
CA ASN A 50 7.29 7.39 10.21
C ASN A 50 6.43 6.49 11.10
N GLY A 51 6.06 5.29 10.63
CA GLY A 51 5.32 4.32 11.43
C GLY A 51 6.10 3.84 12.64
N LEU A 52 7.40 3.53 12.47
CA LEU A 52 8.29 3.15 13.57
C LEU A 52 8.43 4.28 14.60
N TYR A 53 8.62 5.51 14.14
CA TYR A 53 8.73 6.68 15.01
C TYR A 53 7.44 6.95 15.79
N ALA A 54 6.27 6.75 15.18
CA ALA A 54 4.98 6.93 15.85
C ALA A 54 4.76 5.89 16.97
N MET A 55 5.16 4.63 16.76
CA MET A 55 5.03 3.57 17.78
C MET A 55 5.95 3.77 18.99
N ASP A 56 7.12 4.39 18.81
CA ASP A 56 8.02 4.76 19.92
C ASP A 56 7.47 5.92 20.76
N LYS A 57 6.57 6.72 20.19
CA LYS A 57 5.96 7.89 20.81
C LYS A 57 4.63 7.58 21.54
N GLU A 58 4.13 6.35 21.43
CA GLU A 58 2.98 5.82 22.18
C GLU A 58 3.43 5.14 23.48
#